data_AF-A0A562WR92-F1
#
_entry.id   AF-A0A562WR92-F1
#
_cell.length_a   1.000
_cell.length_b   1.000
_cell.length_c   1.000
_cell.angle_alpha   90.00
_cell.angle_beta   90.00
_cell.angle_gamma   90.00
#
_symmetry.space_group_name_H-M   'P 1'
#
loop_
_entity.id
_entity.type
_entity.pdbx_description
1 polymer ?
#
loop_
_entity_poly.entity_id
_entity_poly.type
_entity_poly.pdbx_seq_one_letter_code
_entity_poly.pdbx_strand_id
1 'polypeptide(L)'
;MKTRLAVIIGCLLLVGIIGVVDYFTGDYSLVIFYLIPISGVAWYSGRRSGLLLASASWVTRIASDYALHGAELRSSLHYWNFTVEALFFFIVGTLVTTLKNALSKD
;
A
#
# COMPACT_ATOMS: atom_id res chain seq x y z
N MET A 1 22.21 -7.20 1.83
CA MET A 1 21.19 -7.87 0.97
C MET A 1 20.09 -8.56 1.78
N LYS A 2 20.44 -9.41 2.76
CA LYS A 2 19.47 -10.17 3.58
C LYS A 2 18.42 -9.31 4.30
N THR A 3 18.82 -8.19 4.90
CA THR A 3 17.91 -7.27 5.62
C THR A 3 16.85 -6.65 4.72
N ARG A 4 17.20 -6.25 3.49
CA ARG A 4 16.25 -5.64 2.54
C ARG A 4 15.20 -6.65 2.08
N LEU A 5 15.63 -7.88 1.81
CA LEU A 5 14.75 -8.95 1.39
C LEU A 5 13.76 -9.33 2.51
N ALA A 6 14.26 -9.43 3.75
CA ALA A 6 13.43 -9.69 4.92
C ALA A 6 12.36 -8.60 5.13
N VAL A 7 12.72 -7.33 4.98
CA VAL A 7 11.76 -6.21 5.06
C VAL A 7 10.69 -6.31 3.97
N ILE A 8 11.09 -6.58 2.72
CA ILE A 8 10.13 -6.71 1.60
C ILE A 8 9.16 -7.86 1.86
N ILE A 9 9.66 -9.03 2.24
CA ILE A 9 8.83 -10.21 2.51
C ILE A 9 7.89 -9.95 3.70
N GLY A 10 8.42 -9.41 4.81
CA GLY A 10 7.61 -9.08 5.99
C GLY A 10 6.52 -8.06 5.68
N CYS A 11 6.84 -7.03 4.90
CA CYS A 11 5.85 -6.03 4.49
C CYS A 11 4.83 -6.57 3.48
N LEU A 12 5.21 -7.49 2.59
CA LEU A 12 4.26 -8.18 1.71
C LEU A 12 3.29 -9.05 2.51
N LEU A 13 3.79 -9.79 3.50
CA LEU A 13 2.94 -10.56 4.41
C LEU A 13 1.99 -9.65 5.18
N LEU A 14 2.48 -8.50 5.65
CA LEU A 14 1.65 -7.51 6.34
C LEU A 14 0.56 -6.93 5.43
N VAL A 15 0.87 -6.61 4.17
CA VAL A 15 -0.14 -6.19 3.18
C VAL A 15 -1.21 -7.27 3.00
N GLY A 16 -0.82 -8.55 2.93
CA GLY A 16 -1.75 -9.66 2.86
C GLY A 16 -2.66 -9.74 4.09
N ILE A 17 -2.11 -9.61 5.29
CA ILE A 17 -2.88 -9.58 6.55
C ILE A 17 -3.86 -8.41 6.55
N ILE A 18 -3.40 -7.21 6.19
CA ILE A 18 -4.26 -6.02 6.11
C ILE A 18 -5.38 -6.27 5.11
N GLY A 19 -5.10 -6.84 3.94
CA GLY A 19 -6.11 -7.19 2.94
C GLY A 19 -7.18 -8.16 3.44
N VAL A 20 -6.78 -9.17 4.21
CA VAL A 20 -7.73 -10.11 4.86
C VAL A 20 -8.59 -9.37 5.88
N VAL A 21 -8.00 -8.52 6.72
CA VAL A 21 -8.76 -7.73 7.69
C VAL A 21 -9.70 -6.75 7.00
N ASP A 22 -9.25 -6.09 5.94
CA ASP A 22 -10.00 -5.15 5.12
C ASP A 22 -11.23 -5.84 4.51
N TYR A 23 -11.06 -7.06 4.00
CA TYR A 23 -12.16 -7.90 3.53
C TYR A 23 -13.18 -8.24 4.62
N PHE A 24 -12.78 -8.48 5.86
CA PHE A 24 -13.74 -8.74 6.95
C PHE A 24 -14.38 -7.48 7.51
N THR A 25 -13.71 -6.34 7.38
CA THR A 25 -14.12 -5.09 8.02
C THR A 25 -15.09 -4.30 7.14
N GLY A 26 -14.96 -4.40 5.81
CA GLY A 26 -15.94 -4.02 4.78
C GLY A 26 -16.35 -2.54 4.71
N ASP A 27 -16.93 -2.01 5.77
CA ASP A 27 -17.47 -0.66 5.85
C ASP A 27 -16.43 0.39 6.30
N TYR A 28 -15.32 -0.05 6.92
CA TYR A 28 -14.27 0.85 7.40
C TYR A 28 -13.08 0.89 6.44
N SER A 29 -12.61 2.11 6.14
CA SER A 29 -11.42 2.29 5.33
C SER A 29 -10.15 1.95 6.12
N LEU A 30 -9.45 0.88 5.73
CA LEU A 30 -8.14 0.51 6.29
C LEU A 30 -6.94 1.03 5.48
N VAL A 31 -7.18 1.98 4.57
CA VAL A 31 -6.18 2.57 3.67
C VAL A 31 -4.94 3.06 4.43
N ILE A 32 -5.12 3.67 5.60
CA ILE A 32 -4.01 4.17 6.41
C ILE A 32 -3.05 3.06 6.86
N PHE A 33 -3.53 1.84 7.09
CA PHE A 33 -2.70 0.73 7.53
C PHE A 33 -1.77 0.23 6.43
N TYR A 34 -2.16 0.33 5.16
CA TYR A 34 -1.30 0.01 4.02
C TYR A 34 -0.09 0.95 3.91
N LEU A 35 -0.14 2.15 4.49
CA LEU A 35 1.00 3.07 4.49
C LEU A 35 2.17 2.58 5.34
N ILE A 36 1.92 1.78 6.38
CA ILE A 36 2.95 1.25 7.27
C ILE A 36 3.94 0.35 6.50
N PRO A 37 3.49 -0.73 5.82
CA PRO A 37 4.40 -1.56 5.03
C PRO A 37 5.02 -0.79 3.85
N ILE A 38 4.28 0.12 3.19
CA ILE A 38 4.81 0.94 2.10
C ILE A 38 5.97 1.81 2.57
N SER A 39 5.80 2.50 3.71
CA SER A 39 6.82 3.35 4.30
C SER A 39 8.05 2.54 4.72
N GLY A 40 7.84 1.36 5.31
CA GLY A 40 8.91 0.44 5.68
C GLY A 40 9.77 0.04 4.46
N VAL A 41 9.14 -0.43 3.38
CA VAL A 41 9.88 -0.82 2.17
C VAL A 41 10.53 0.38 1.49
N ALA A 42 9.85 1.52 1.41
CA ALA A 42 10.39 2.76 0.84
C ALA A 42 11.66 3.22 1.59
N TRP A 43 11.64 3.18 2.92
CA TRP A 43 12.76 3.60 3.77
C TRP A 43 13.98 2.66 3.65
N TYR A 44 13.77 1.35 3.82
CA TYR A 44 14.87 0.37 3.92
C TYR A 44 15.34 -0.17 2.57
N SER A 45 14.43 -0.27 1.60
CA SER A 45 14.66 -0.93 0.30
C SER A 45 14.58 0.03 -0.89
N GLY A 46 14.29 1.31 -0.64
CA GLY A 46 14.37 2.40 -1.61
C GLY A 46 13.15 2.54 -2.52
N ARG A 47 13.21 3.53 -3.43
CA ARG A 47 12.06 4.05 -4.18
C ARG A 47 11.36 2.97 -5.00
N ARG A 48 12.12 2.20 -5.79
CA ARG A 48 11.55 1.18 -6.69
C ARG A 48 10.78 0.12 -5.90
N SER A 49 11.37 -0.38 -4.81
CA SER A 49 10.75 -1.37 -3.94
C SER A 49 9.49 -0.82 -3.26
N GLY A 50 9.53 0.43 -2.78
CA GLY A 50 8.38 1.09 -2.17
C GLY A 50 7.22 1.28 -3.16
N LEU A 51 7.52 1.68 -4.42
CA LEU A 51 6.51 1.81 -5.48
C LEU A 51 5.89 0.45 -5.85
N LEU A 52 6.70 -0.61 -5.95
CA LEU A 52 6.18 -1.96 -6.20
C LEU A 52 5.25 -2.43 -5.09
N LEU A 53 5.58 -2.13 -3.83
CA LEU A 53 4.71 -2.47 -2.70
C LEU A 53 3.45 -1.61 -2.66
N ALA A 54 3.53 -0.33 -3.04
CA ALA A 54 2.36 0.53 -3.19
C ALA A 54 1.39 -0.03 -4.24
N SER A 55 1.91 -0.50 -5.38
CA SER A 55 1.10 -1.19 -6.40
C SER A 55 0.46 -2.47 -5.85
N ALA A 56 1.21 -3.29 -5.11
CA ALA A 56 0.67 -4.51 -4.50
C ALA A 56 -0.43 -4.20 -3.47
N SER A 57 -0.25 -3.15 -2.67
CA SER A 57 -1.23 -2.67 -1.69
C SER A 57 -2.51 -2.19 -2.37
N TRP A 58 -2.38 -1.43 -3.47
CA TRP A 58 -3.52 -0.98 -4.26
C TRP A 58 -4.31 -2.15 -4.88
N VAL A 59 -3.61 -3.13 -5.46
CA VAL A 59 -4.25 -4.35 -5.99
C VAL A 59 -4.96 -5.13 -4.89
N THR A 60 -4.36 -5.24 -3.71
CA THR A 60 -4.97 -5.94 -2.56
C THR A 60 -6.25 -5.26 -2.10
N ARG A 61 -6.23 -3.92 -2.02
CA ARG A 61 -7.38 -3.10 -1.64
C ARG A 61 -8.52 -3.15 -2.68
N ILE A 62 -8.19 -3.20 -3.96
CA ILE A 62 -9.19 -3.43 -5.02
C ILE A 62 -9.78 -4.83 -4.88
N ALA A 63 -8.94 -5.84 -4.65
CA ALA A 63 -9.39 -7.23 -4.52
C ALA A 63 -10.31 -7.44 -3.31
N SER A 64 -10.04 -6.81 -2.17
CA SER A 64 -10.92 -6.87 -0.99
C SER A 64 -12.30 -6.27 -1.30
N ASP A 65 -12.33 -5.14 -2.00
CA ASP A 65 -13.57 -4.45 -2.36
C ASP A 65 -14.42 -5.25 -3.37
N TYR A 66 -13.80 -5.78 -4.43
CA TYR A 66 -14.48 -6.62 -5.42
C TYR A 66 -15.05 -7.91 -4.82
N ALA A 67 -14.36 -8.50 -3.84
CA ALA A 67 -14.81 -9.73 -3.18
C ALA A 67 -16.03 -9.51 -2.29
N LEU A 68 -16.23 -8.30 -1.75
CA LEU A 68 -17.38 -7.93 -0.92
C LEU A 68 -18.55 -7.35 -1.74
N HIS A 69 -18.25 -6.45 -2.68
CA HIS A 69 -19.24 -5.58 -3.31
C HIS A 69 -19.36 -5.80 -4.83
N GLY A 70 -18.93 -6.95 -5.35
CA GLY A 70 -18.72 -7.22 -6.78
C GLY A 70 -19.87 -6.84 -7.76
N ALA A 71 -21.10 -6.62 -7.30
CA ALA A 71 -22.22 -6.12 -8.10
C ALA A 71 -22.40 -4.58 -8.09
N GLU A 72 -21.93 -3.86 -7.06
CA GLU A 72 -22.11 -2.40 -6.88
C GLU A 72 -20.90 -1.54 -7.33
N LEU A 73 -19.81 -2.19 -7.75
CA LEU A 73 -18.57 -1.53 -8.21
C LEU A 73 -18.69 -0.71 -9.51
N ARG A 74 -19.89 -0.59 -10.08
CA ARG A 74 -20.14 0.16 -11.33
C ARG A 74 -20.39 1.65 -11.14
N SER A 75 -20.35 2.17 -9.91
CA SER A 75 -20.45 3.60 -9.66
C SER A 75 -19.13 4.32 -9.92
N SER A 76 -19.17 5.47 -10.59
CA SER A 76 -18.01 6.35 -10.83
C SER A 76 -17.29 6.76 -9.53
N LEU A 77 -18.01 6.77 -8.40
CA LEU A 77 -17.44 7.09 -7.08
C LEU A 77 -16.45 6.02 -6.59
N HIS A 78 -16.66 4.74 -6.91
CA HIS A 78 -15.73 3.67 -6.53
C HIS A 78 -14.39 3.78 -7.27
N TYR A 79 -14.42 4.05 -8.59
CA TYR A 79 -13.20 4.30 -9.37
C TYR A 79 -12.42 5.52 -8.86
N TRP A 80 -13.13 6.57 -8.45
CA TRP A 80 -12.50 7.74 -7.84
C TRP A 80 -11.78 7.38 -6.53
N ASN A 81 -12.43 6.65 -5.63
CA ASN A 81 -11.82 6.20 -4.38
C ASN A 81 -10.56 5.37 -4.62
N PHE A 82 -10.60 4.37 -5.50
CA PHE A 82 -9.39 3.60 -5.81
C PHE A 82 -8.27 4.45 -6.41
N THR A 83 -8.61 5.45 -7.22
CA THR A 83 -7.62 6.36 -7.80
C THR A 83 -6.97 7.23 -6.72
N VAL A 84 -7.78 7.78 -5.81
CA VAL A 84 -7.28 8.59 -4.68
C VAL A 84 -6.40 7.74 -3.76
N GLU A 85 -6.82 6.52 -3.44
CA GLU A 85 -6.04 5.58 -2.61
C GLU A 85 -4.70 5.23 -3.27
N ALA A 86 -4.69 4.92 -4.58
CA ALA A 86 -3.46 4.68 -5.33
C ALA A 86 -2.52 5.89 -5.26
N LEU A 87 -3.03 7.08 -5.59
CA LEU A 87 -2.23 8.31 -5.56
C LEU A 87 -1.63 8.53 -4.17
N PHE A 88 -2.42 8.31 -3.13
CA PHE A 88 -1.97 8.46 -1.75
C PHE A 88 -0.82 7.50 -1.42
N PHE A 89 -0.95 6.22 -1.78
CA PHE A 89 0.10 5.21 -1.60
C PHE A 89 1.40 5.58 -2.33
N PHE A 90 1.31 6.01 -3.60
CA PHE A 90 2.47 6.39 -4.39
C PHE A 90 3.15 7.68 -3.88
N ILE A 91 2.36 8.68 -3.47
CA ILE A 91 2.85 9.92 -2.89
C ILE A 91 3.60 9.64 -1.60
N VAL A 92 3.00 8.90 -0.66
CA VAL A 92 3.63 8.58 0.62
C VAL A 92 4.90 7.76 0.42
N GLY A 93 4.87 6.70 -0.42
CA GLY A 93 6.06 5.90 -0.70
C GLY A 93 7.20 6.72 -1.32
N THR A 94 6.88 7.69 -2.18
CA THR A 94 7.87 8.59 -2.76
C THR A 94 8.40 9.59 -1.72
N LEU A 95 7.53 10.21 -0.92
CA LEU A 95 7.90 11.17 0.13
C LEU A 95 8.86 10.53 1.15
N VAL A 96 8.51 9.34 1.64
CA VAL A 96 9.34 8.59 2.60
C VAL A 96 10.72 8.31 2.01
N THR A 97 10.79 7.91 0.74
CA THR A 97 12.08 7.69 0.09
C THR A 97 12.89 8.97 -0.08
N THR A 98 12.24 10.07 -0.48
CA THR A 98 12.89 11.36 -0.66
C THR A 98 13.43 11.89 0.67
N LEU A 99 12.62 11.80 1.74
CA LEU A 99 13.01 12.17 3.09
C LEU A 99 14.23 11.37 3.56
N LYS A 100 14.21 10.05 3.38
CA LYS A 100 15.34 9.18 3.72
C LYS A 100 16.62 9.57 2.97
N ASN A 101 16.51 9.89 1.69
CA ASN A 101 17.65 10.33 0.89
C ASN A 101 18.16 11.72 1.30
N ALA A 102 17.28 12.62 1.75
CA ALA A 102 17.68 13.92 2.28
C ALA A 102 18.44 13.77 3.60
N LEU A 103 17.93 12.94 4.52
CA LEU A 103 18.56 12.71 5.82
C LEU A 103 19.88 11.92 5.74
N SER A 104 20.08 11.15 4.68
CA SER A 104 21.33 10.39 4.45
C SER A 104 22.43 11.21 3.77
N LYS A 105 22.15 12.47 3.41
CA LYS A 105 23.09 13.36 2.70
C LYS A 105 23.87 14.30 3.63
N ASP A 106 23.55 14.30 4.92
CA ASP A 106 24.31 14.97 5.98
C ASP A 106 25.28 13.98 6.64
#